data_AF-A0A087TWI1-F1
#
_entry.id   AF-A0A087TWI1-F1
#
_cell.length_a   1.000
_cell.length_b   1.000
_cell.length_c   1.000
_cell.angle_alpha   90.00
_cell.angle_beta   90.00
_cell.angle_gamma   90.00
#
_symmetry.space_group_name_H-M   'P 1'
#
loop_
_entity.id
_entity.type
_entity.pdbx_description
1 polymer ?
#
loop_
_entity_poly.entity_id
_entity_poly.type
_entity_poly.pdbx_seq_one_letter_code
_entity_poly.pdbx_strand_id
1 'polypeptide(L)'
;MIAELLGLDSSKYHSALRVVEEEEDKLLNPSSLFDDQDRFRDCDKLKFKCPAQQCSQEIIIDDVFRMQDNIKVCQVGECSTCKTKLLHYCAALKNQLDRIMRSYISKYYKHSLICEDVGCAYQTRKIPLHFTSGGPVCPSCKNSNLRLEYTEAQLYTQLAYFQYLFDLQKATSSLTPQERGYTKVTKDEVDFYNNLKLTADKILLKSGYGIVNLGMLFQGLFERDVNAVGSH
;
A
#
# COMPACT_ATOMS: atom_id res chain seq x y z
N MET A 1 -18.93 15.07 -9.83
CA MET A 1 -20.02 16.05 -10.00
C MET A 1 -20.00 16.77 -11.35
N ILE A 2 -18.89 17.37 -11.82
CA ILE A 2 -18.87 18.01 -13.18
C ILE A 2 -18.88 16.97 -14.32
N ALA A 3 -18.12 15.87 -14.22
CA ALA A 3 -18.06 14.84 -15.26
C ALA A 3 -19.43 14.19 -15.55
N GLU A 4 -20.24 13.94 -14.50
CA GLU A 4 -21.60 13.39 -14.64
C GLU A 4 -22.56 14.37 -15.31
N LEU A 5 -22.43 15.68 -15.01
CA LEU A 5 -23.20 16.74 -15.68
C LEU A 5 -22.85 16.89 -17.17
N LEU A 6 -21.65 16.46 -17.57
CA LEU A 6 -21.17 16.48 -18.95
C LEU A 6 -21.37 15.14 -19.68
N GLY A 7 -22.00 14.14 -19.04
CA GLY A 7 -22.19 12.80 -19.61
C GLY A 7 -20.88 12.02 -19.84
N LEU A 8 -19.80 12.41 -19.15
CA LEU A 8 -18.49 11.76 -19.22
C LEU A 8 -18.36 10.73 -18.09
N ASP A 9 -17.60 9.67 -18.35
CA ASP A 9 -17.30 8.62 -17.37
C ASP A 9 -16.50 9.18 -16.18
N SER A 10 -17.20 9.45 -15.08
CA SER A 10 -16.65 10.10 -13.88
C SER A 10 -15.49 9.33 -13.26
N SER A 11 -15.46 8.00 -13.41
CA SER A 11 -14.43 7.13 -12.84
C SER A 11 -13.01 7.47 -13.32
N LYS A 12 -12.86 8.03 -14.53
CA LYS A 12 -11.57 8.42 -15.12
C LYS A 12 -11.04 9.77 -14.63
N TYR A 13 -11.91 10.63 -14.10
CA TYR A 13 -11.54 11.98 -13.65
C TYR A 13 -11.31 12.05 -12.14
N HIS A 14 -11.84 11.09 -11.38
CA HIS A 14 -11.66 11.04 -9.93
C HIS A 14 -10.20 10.83 -9.49
N SER A 15 -9.39 10.09 -10.25
CA SER A 15 -8.00 9.80 -9.89
C SER A 15 -7.06 11.00 -10.06
N ALA A 16 -7.31 11.89 -11.02
CA ALA A 16 -6.48 13.05 -11.28
C ALA A 16 -6.75 14.21 -10.31
N LEU A 17 -8.03 14.44 -9.97
CA LEU A 17 -8.46 15.50 -9.05
C LEU A 17 -8.09 15.21 -7.59
N ARG A 18 -8.20 13.94 -7.15
CA ARG A 18 -7.87 13.55 -5.76
C ARG A 18 -6.42 13.80 -5.37
N VAL A 19 -5.47 13.63 -6.29
CA VAL A 19 -4.05 13.78 -5.91
C VAL A 19 -3.69 15.22 -5.58
N VAL A 20 -4.35 16.21 -6.20
CA VAL A 20 -4.13 17.63 -5.90
C VAL A 20 -4.74 18.01 -4.56
N GLU A 21 -5.95 17.53 -4.25
CA GLU A 21 -6.60 17.78 -2.95
C GLU A 21 -5.90 17.06 -1.78
N GLU A 22 -5.37 15.85 -2.00
CA GLU A 22 -4.70 15.06 -0.96
C GLU A 22 -3.35 15.62 -0.49
N GLU A 23 -2.63 16.40 -1.31
CA GLU A 23 -1.31 16.93 -0.91
C GLU A 23 -1.42 18.06 0.12
N GLU A 24 -2.48 18.87 0.07
CA GLU A 24 -2.75 19.90 1.09
C GLU A 24 -3.24 19.28 2.41
N ASP A 25 -4.09 18.26 2.35
CA ASP A 25 -4.61 17.57 3.56
C ASP A 25 -3.56 16.71 4.27
N LYS A 26 -2.59 16.14 3.55
CA LYS A 26 -1.51 15.30 4.12
C LYS A 26 -0.57 16.06 5.06
N LEU A 27 -0.46 17.39 4.92
CA LEU A 27 0.33 18.24 5.83
C LEU A 27 -0.36 18.45 7.19
N LEU A 28 -1.69 18.36 7.23
CA LEU A 28 -2.51 18.58 8.42
C LEU A 28 -2.90 17.26 9.11
N ASN A 29 -3.00 16.16 8.36
CA ASN A 29 -3.36 14.85 8.86
C ASN A 29 -2.39 13.76 8.34
N PRO A 30 -1.38 13.37 9.12
CA PRO A 30 -0.50 12.26 8.77
C PRO A 30 -1.32 10.98 8.52
N SER A 31 -0.93 10.20 7.50
CA SER A 31 -1.59 8.93 7.15
C SER A 31 -1.68 7.92 8.30
N SER A 32 -0.88 8.11 9.36
CA SER A 32 -0.91 7.31 10.60
C SER A 32 -2.07 7.62 11.55
N LEU A 33 -2.81 8.72 11.35
CA LEU A 33 -3.99 9.08 12.14
C LEU A 33 -5.30 8.52 11.59
N PHE A 34 -5.28 8.04 10.33
CA PHE A 34 -6.44 7.39 9.72
C PHE A 34 -6.60 5.97 10.25
N ASP A 35 -7.85 5.49 10.26
CA ASP A 35 -8.09 4.07 10.47
C ASP A 35 -7.50 3.24 9.30
N ASP A 36 -7.32 1.94 9.52
CA ASP A 36 -6.75 1.07 8.49
C ASP A 36 -7.61 1.01 7.21
N GLN A 37 -8.93 1.23 7.32
CA GLN A 37 -9.85 1.19 6.19
C GLN A 37 -9.63 2.37 5.24
N ASP A 38 -9.47 3.57 5.81
CA ASP A 38 -9.17 4.80 5.08
C ASP A 38 -7.76 4.77 4.53
N ARG A 39 -6.79 4.31 5.32
CA ARG A 39 -5.39 4.21 4.91
C ARG A 39 -5.20 3.34 3.68
N PHE A 40 -5.94 2.23 3.56
CA PHE A 40 -5.78 1.26 2.48
C PHE A 40 -6.87 1.36 1.40
N ARG A 41 -7.70 2.40 1.42
CA ARG A 41 -8.84 2.59 0.52
C ARG A 41 -8.46 2.52 -0.96
N ASP A 42 -7.36 3.14 -1.35
CA ASP A 42 -6.89 3.21 -2.74
C ASP A 42 -5.88 2.10 -3.09
N CYS A 43 -5.69 1.12 -2.21
CA CYS A 43 -4.84 -0.03 -2.49
C CYS A 43 -5.53 -1.06 -3.39
N ASP A 44 -4.77 -1.63 -4.31
CA ASP A 44 -5.19 -2.77 -5.11
C ASP A 44 -5.34 -4.00 -4.22
N LYS A 45 -6.50 -4.68 -4.31
CA LYS A 45 -6.77 -5.93 -3.59
C LYS A 45 -5.75 -7.02 -3.96
N LEU A 46 -5.37 -7.85 -2.99
CA LEU A 46 -4.44 -8.94 -3.24
C LEU A 46 -5.15 -10.07 -4.01
N LYS A 47 -4.51 -10.57 -5.06
CA LYS A 47 -5.06 -11.65 -5.89
C LYS A 47 -4.05 -12.77 -6.03
N PHE A 48 -4.38 -13.94 -5.51
CA PHE A 48 -3.63 -15.17 -5.75
C PHE A 48 -4.25 -15.96 -6.88
N LYS A 49 -3.44 -16.69 -7.65
CA LYS A 49 -3.91 -17.76 -8.52
C LYS A 49 -4.03 -19.04 -7.73
N CYS A 50 -5.15 -19.76 -7.87
CA CYS A 50 -5.31 -21.05 -7.25
C CYS A 50 -4.15 -21.99 -7.63
N PRO A 51 -3.50 -22.66 -6.67
CA PRO A 51 -2.36 -23.54 -6.95
C PRO A 51 -2.76 -24.96 -7.39
N ALA A 52 -4.05 -25.30 -7.36
CA ALA A 52 -4.54 -26.60 -7.83
C ALA A 52 -4.42 -26.69 -9.37
N GLN A 53 -3.90 -27.80 -9.88
CA GLN A 53 -3.60 -27.96 -11.32
C GLN A 53 -4.84 -27.78 -12.21
N GLN A 54 -6.01 -28.19 -11.73
CA GLN A 54 -7.28 -28.12 -12.44
C GLN A 54 -8.06 -26.82 -12.18
N CYS A 55 -7.49 -25.84 -11.47
CA CYS A 55 -8.15 -24.58 -11.14
C CYS A 55 -7.29 -23.40 -11.57
N SER A 56 -7.86 -22.48 -12.36
CA SER A 56 -7.19 -21.25 -12.78
C SER A 56 -7.83 -19.99 -12.18
N GLN A 57 -8.68 -20.17 -11.17
CA GLN A 57 -9.43 -19.06 -10.58
C GLN A 57 -8.52 -18.15 -9.73
N GLU A 58 -8.80 -16.85 -9.79
CA GLU A 58 -8.22 -15.87 -8.88
C GLU A 58 -8.94 -15.87 -7.52
N ILE A 59 -8.15 -15.91 -6.46
CA ILE A 59 -8.56 -15.84 -5.07
C ILE A 59 -8.24 -14.44 -4.60
N ILE A 60 -9.28 -13.64 -4.39
CA ILE A 60 -9.16 -12.25 -3.93
C ILE A 60 -9.13 -12.24 -2.41
N ILE A 61 -8.09 -11.63 -1.86
CA ILE A 61 -7.88 -11.41 -0.44
C ILE A 61 -7.93 -9.91 -0.19
N ASP A 62 -8.88 -9.48 0.62
CA ASP A 62 -9.09 -8.07 0.96
C ASP A 62 -9.23 -7.78 2.46
N ASP A 63 -9.34 -8.83 3.28
CA ASP A 63 -9.26 -8.78 4.75
C ASP A 63 -8.56 -10.06 5.27
N VAL A 64 -8.28 -10.13 6.58
CA VAL A 64 -7.78 -11.31 7.26
C VAL A 64 -8.89 -12.36 7.40
N PHE A 65 -10.09 -11.90 7.76
CA PHE A 65 -11.26 -12.75 8.02
C PHE A 65 -12.39 -12.46 7.02
N ARG A 66 -13.13 -13.50 6.67
CA ARG A 66 -14.39 -13.40 5.93
C ARG A 66 -15.53 -13.98 6.76
N MET A 67 -16.72 -13.43 6.61
CA MET A 67 -17.92 -14.02 7.18
C MET A 67 -18.38 -15.20 6.30
N GLN A 68 -18.63 -16.35 6.90
CA GLN A 68 -19.19 -17.52 6.26
C GLN A 68 -20.10 -18.24 7.26
N ASP A 69 -21.38 -18.42 6.92
CA ASP A 69 -22.37 -19.12 7.76
C ASP A 69 -22.43 -18.61 9.22
N ASN A 70 -22.39 -17.28 9.41
CA ASN A 70 -22.32 -16.59 10.70
C ASN A 70 -21.07 -16.88 11.54
N ILE A 71 -20.02 -17.41 10.93
CA ILE A 71 -18.71 -17.69 11.53
C ILE A 71 -17.67 -16.84 10.79
N LYS A 72 -16.72 -16.27 11.54
CA LYS A 72 -15.55 -15.60 10.96
C LYS A 72 -14.48 -16.64 10.72
N VAL A 73 -14.10 -16.81 9.45
CA VAL A 73 -13.07 -17.76 9.02
C VAL A 73 -11.94 -17.02 8.31
N CYS A 74 -10.74 -17.57 8.38
CA CYS A 74 -9.58 -17.04 7.66
C CYS A 74 -9.86 -16.98 6.15
N GLN A 75 -9.65 -15.81 5.53
CA GLN A 75 -9.92 -15.64 4.10
C GLN A 75 -8.98 -16.50 3.24
N VAL A 76 -7.75 -16.75 3.70
CA VAL A 76 -6.78 -17.63 3.05
C VAL A 76 -6.93 -19.09 3.52
N GLY A 77 -8.17 -19.59 3.57
CA GLY A 77 -8.47 -20.96 3.96
C GLY A 77 -8.57 -21.91 2.76
N GLU A 78 -9.55 -21.68 1.89
CA GLU A 78 -9.85 -22.53 0.74
C GLU A 78 -10.14 -21.73 -0.53
N CYS A 79 -9.91 -22.34 -1.69
CA CYS A 79 -10.38 -21.79 -2.95
C CYS A 79 -11.91 -21.88 -3.02
N SER A 80 -12.58 -20.76 -3.34
CA SER A 80 -14.04 -20.69 -3.47
C SER A 80 -14.62 -21.62 -4.55
N THR A 81 -13.85 -21.91 -5.61
CA THR A 81 -14.30 -22.69 -6.77
C THR A 81 -14.01 -24.17 -6.63
N CYS A 82 -12.74 -24.57 -6.46
CA CYS A 82 -12.35 -25.98 -6.43
C CYS A 82 -12.22 -26.56 -5.01
N LYS A 83 -12.50 -25.77 -3.96
CA LYS A 83 -12.47 -26.18 -2.55
C LYS A 83 -11.12 -26.73 -2.07
N THR A 84 -10.05 -26.49 -2.83
CA THR A 84 -8.69 -26.84 -2.43
C THR A 84 -8.28 -26.01 -1.21
N LYS A 85 -7.82 -26.69 -0.15
CA LYS A 85 -7.26 -26.07 1.05
C LYS A 85 -5.92 -25.41 0.72
N LEU A 86 -5.84 -24.10 0.93
CA LEU A 86 -4.68 -23.29 0.58
C LEU A 86 -3.51 -23.47 1.55
N LEU A 87 -3.80 -23.90 2.78
CA LEU A 87 -2.78 -24.16 3.82
C LEU A 87 -1.67 -25.12 3.33
N HIS A 88 -2.03 -26.11 2.52
CA HIS A 88 -1.07 -27.09 1.96
C HIS A 88 -0.16 -26.50 0.88
N TYR A 89 -0.42 -25.28 0.42
CA TYR A 89 0.30 -24.63 -0.69
C TYR A 89 1.06 -23.37 -0.23
N CYS A 90 1.51 -23.33 1.03
CA CYS A 90 2.23 -22.20 1.62
C CYS A 90 3.40 -21.71 0.77
N ALA A 91 4.26 -22.61 0.29
CA ALA A 91 5.40 -22.25 -0.56
C ALA A 91 4.96 -21.58 -1.88
N ALA A 92 3.91 -22.10 -2.53
CA ALA A 92 3.39 -21.54 -3.77
C ALA A 92 2.83 -20.13 -3.55
N LEU A 93 2.09 -19.91 -2.45
CA LEU A 93 1.50 -18.61 -2.14
C LEU A 93 2.55 -17.58 -1.70
N LYS A 94 3.59 -17.99 -0.96
CA LYS A 94 4.76 -17.13 -0.67
C LYS A 94 5.46 -16.66 -1.96
N ASN A 95 5.68 -17.56 -2.90
CA ASN A 95 6.29 -17.22 -4.19
C ASN A 95 5.40 -16.29 -5.01
N GLN A 96 4.07 -16.49 -4.99
CA GLN A 96 3.14 -15.58 -5.64
C GLN A 96 3.15 -14.20 -4.97
N LEU A 97 3.14 -14.13 -3.63
CA LEU A 97 3.17 -12.88 -2.89
C LEU A 97 4.44 -12.08 -3.20
N ASP A 98 5.61 -12.72 -3.17
CA ASP A 98 6.88 -12.08 -3.53
C ASP A 98 6.85 -11.53 -4.96
N ARG A 99 6.35 -12.32 -5.93
CA ARG A 99 6.20 -11.87 -7.33
C ARG A 99 5.24 -10.69 -7.47
N ILE A 100 4.09 -10.73 -6.77
CA ILE A 100 3.10 -9.65 -6.78
C ILE A 100 3.74 -8.38 -6.21
N MET A 101 4.32 -8.43 -5.02
CA MET A 101 4.96 -7.27 -4.38
C MET A 101 6.10 -6.69 -5.24
N ARG A 102 6.93 -7.54 -5.84
CA ARG A 102 7.98 -7.10 -6.78
C ARG A 102 7.43 -6.44 -8.03
N SER A 103 6.24 -6.81 -8.48
CA SER A 103 5.60 -6.17 -9.63
C SER A 103 5.22 -4.71 -9.34
N TYR A 104 4.77 -4.40 -8.12
CA TYR A 104 4.51 -3.02 -7.67
C TYR A 104 5.80 -2.22 -7.51
N ILE A 105 6.85 -2.85 -6.96
CA ILE A 105 8.18 -2.23 -6.92
C ILE A 105 8.67 -1.92 -8.36
N SER A 106 8.52 -2.86 -9.29
CA SER A 106 8.85 -2.64 -10.69
C SER A 106 8.00 -1.53 -11.32
N LYS A 107 6.70 -1.44 -10.99
CA LYS A 107 5.81 -0.35 -11.42
C LYS A 107 6.34 1.01 -10.97
N TYR A 108 6.74 1.15 -9.71
CA TYR A 108 7.35 2.36 -9.18
C TYR A 108 8.65 2.71 -9.92
N TYR A 109 9.57 1.75 -10.06
CA TYR A 109 10.85 1.99 -10.72
C TYR A 109 10.76 2.24 -12.24
N LYS A 110 9.61 2.04 -12.89
CA LYS A 110 9.40 2.53 -14.25
C LYS A 110 9.49 4.06 -14.36
N HIS A 111 9.39 4.80 -13.24
CA HIS A 111 9.54 6.26 -13.17
C HIS A 111 8.69 7.00 -14.23
N SER A 112 7.42 6.61 -14.29
CA SER A 112 6.45 7.26 -15.16
C SER A 112 6.06 8.61 -14.55
N LEU A 113 6.26 9.68 -15.31
CA LEU A 113 5.93 11.05 -14.96
C LEU A 113 4.74 11.51 -15.80
N ILE A 114 3.77 12.15 -15.17
CA ILE A 114 2.59 12.72 -15.81
C ILE A 114 2.51 14.22 -15.52
N CYS A 115 2.00 15.00 -16.46
CA CYS A 115 1.71 16.42 -16.23
C CYS A 115 0.56 16.56 -15.23
N GLU A 116 0.65 17.54 -14.32
CA GLU A 116 -0.43 17.82 -13.37
C GLU A 116 -1.65 18.45 -14.03
N ASP A 117 -1.43 19.23 -15.10
CA ASP A 117 -2.50 19.76 -15.92
C ASP A 117 -3.25 18.64 -16.66
N VAL A 118 -4.49 18.42 -16.23
CA VAL A 118 -5.42 17.42 -16.78
C VAL A 118 -5.67 17.62 -18.28
N GLY A 119 -5.55 18.85 -18.79
CA GLY A 119 -5.69 19.16 -20.22
C GLY A 119 -4.47 18.79 -21.07
N CYS A 120 -3.29 18.60 -20.46
CA CYS A 120 -2.04 18.40 -21.20
C CYS A 120 -1.80 16.93 -21.59
N ALA A 121 -2.30 15.98 -20.80
CA ALA A 121 -2.15 14.52 -21.00
C ALA A 121 -0.72 14.02 -21.29
N TYR A 122 0.31 14.85 -21.05
CA TYR A 122 1.70 14.51 -21.35
C TYR A 122 2.26 13.53 -20.31
N GLN A 123 2.94 12.50 -20.80
CA GLN A 123 3.57 11.45 -20.00
C GLN A 123 4.96 11.14 -20.52
N THR A 124 5.92 10.91 -19.62
CA THR A 124 7.31 10.58 -19.97
C THR A 124 7.97 9.71 -18.91
N ARG A 125 9.07 9.06 -19.25
CA ARG A 125 10.00 8.43 -18.27
C ARG A 125 11.32 9.17 -18.15
N LYS A 126 11.48 10.25 -18.93
CA LYS A 126 12.68 11.09 -18.92
C LYS A 126 12.41 12.31 -18.05
N ILE A 127 13.28 12.52 -17.06
CA ILE A 127 13.24 13.72 -16.22
C ILE A 127 13.76 14.91 -17.05
N PRO A 128 12.96 15.95 -17.27
CA PRO A 128 13.43 17.20 -17.87
C PRO A 128 14.53 17.86 -17.03
N LEU A 129 15.43 18.61 -17.67
CA LEU A 129 16.49 19.35 -16.97
C LEU A 129 16.02 20.69 -16.40
N HIS A 130 14.84 21.17 -16.81
CA HIS A 130 14.30 22.45 -16.36
C HIS A 130 13.35 22.24 -15.18
N PHE A 131 13.66 22.86 -14.05
CA PHE A 131 12.93 22.72 -12.78
C PHE A 131 12.42 24.07 -12.29
N THR A 132 11.28 24.03 -11.60
CA THR A 132 10.78 25.11 -10.74
C THR A 132 10.77 24.62 -9.29
N SER A 133 10.30 25.47 -8.35
CA SER A 133 10.11 25.08 -6.95
C SER A 133 9.17 23.88 -6.78
N GLY A 134 8.21 23.69 -7.69
CA GLY A 134 7.27 22.57 -7.67
C GLY A 134 7.73 21.33 -8.45
N GLY A 135 8.97 21.29 -8.96
CA GLY A 135 9.51 20.13 -9.67
C GLY A 135 9.79 20.35 -11.18
N PRO A 136 9.97 19.26 -11.95
CA PRO A 136 10.36 19.33 -13.36
C PRO A 136 9.22 19.89 -14.23
N VAL A 137 9.53 20.90 -15.05
CA VAL A 137 8.53 21.57 -15.90
C VAL A 137 8.11 20.67 -17.05
N CYS A 138 6.81 20.59 -17.32
CA CYS A 138 6.27 19.84 -18.44
C CYS A 138 6.72 20.46 -19.78
N PRO A 139 7.41 19.71 -20.67
CA PRO A 139 7.90 20.25 -21.93
C PRO A 139 6.78 20.48 -22.97
N SER A 140 5.60 19.88 -22.78
CA SER A 140 4.46 20.01 -23.67
C SER A 140 3.70 21.31 -23.44
N CYS A 141 3.10 21.50 -22.25
CA CYS A 141 2.32 22.71 -21.96
C CYS A 141 3.15 23.87 -21.40
N LYS A 142 4.35 23.61 -20.84
CA LYS A 142 5.26 24.59 -20.20
C LYS A 142 4.68 25.41 -19.03
N ASN A 143 3.42 25.16 -18.69
CA ASN A 143 2.66 25.91 -17.68
C ASN A 143 2.44 25.12 -16.38
N SER A 144 2.82 23.85 -16.35
CA SER A 144 2.61 22.93 -15.22
C SER A 144 3.81 22.01 -15.06
N ASN A 145 3.93 21.36 -13.89
CA ASN A 145 5.02 20.46 -13.58
C ASN A 145 4.63 19.01 -13.87
N LEU A 146 5.64 18.15 -13.90
CA LEU A 146 5.47 16.70 -13.95
C LEU A 146 5.59 16.12 -12.54
N ARG A 147 4.69 15.20 -12.21
CA ARG A 147 4.72 14.40 -10.99
C ARG A 147 4.82 12.91 -11.30
N LEU A 148 5.24 12.12 -10.32
CA LEU A 148 5.20 10.66 -10.45
C LEU A 148 3.75 10.19 -10.59
N GLU A 149 3.51 9.33 -11.57
CA GLU A 149 2.24 8.63 -11.74
C GLU A 149 1.98 7.66 -10.57
N TYR A 150 3.06 7.07 -10.04
CA TYR A 150 3.01 6.14 -8.91
C TYR A 150 4.08 6.52 -7.90
N THR A 151 3.66 7.08 -6.77
CA THR A 151 4.56 7.67 -5.77
C THR A 151 5.15 6.63 -4.83
N GLU A 152 6.21 6.99 -4.14
CA GLU A 152 6.84 6.21 -3.07
C GLU A 152 5.87 5.95 -1.92
N ALA A 153 5.00 6.92 -1.60
CA ALA A 153 3.96 6.79 -0.59
C ALA A 153 2.91 5.76 -1.01
N GLN A 154 2.43 5.81 -2.25
CA GLN A 154 1.49 4.84 -2.79
C GLN A 154 2.10 3.42 -2.83
N LEU A 155 3.37 3.30 -3.21
CA LEU A 155 4.09 2.02 -3.15
C LEU A 155 4.14 1.50 -1.71
N TYR A 156 4.60 2.32 -0.76
CA TYR A 156 4.73 1.90 0.63
C TYR A 156 3.37 1.48 1.21
N THR A 157 2.32 2.27 1.00
CA THR A 157 0.97 1.96 1.47
C THR A 157 0.43 0.67 0.85
N GLN A 158 0.68 0.41 -0.45
CA GLN A 158 0.31 -0.84 -1.10
C GLN A 158 1.03 -2.06 -0.52
N LEU A 159 2.33 -1.97 -0.27
CA LEU A 159 3.10 -3.06 0.33
C LEU A 159 2.71 -3.30 1.79
N ALA A 160 2.44 -2.22 2.54
CA ALA A 160 1.94 -2.28 3.90
C ALA A 160 0.53 -2.90 3.96
N TYR A 161 -0.34 -2.60 3.00
CA TYR A 161 -1.65 -3.25 2.87
C TYR A 161 -1.52 -4.76 2.70
N PHE A 162 -0.64 -5.22 1.80
CA PHE A 162 -0.42 -6.66 1.64
C PHE A 162 0.13 -7.33 2.89
N GLN A 163 0.97 -6.65 3.67
CA GLN A 163 1.45 -7.13 4.95
C GLN A 163 0.33 -7.19 6.02
N TYR A 164 -0.53 -6.17 6.05
CA TYR A 164 -1.69 -6.06 6.94
C TYR A 164 -2.67 -7.22 6.75
N LEU A 165 -2.91 -7.66 5.51
CA LEU A 165 -3.77 -8.82 5.20
C LEU A 165 -3.32 -10.14 5.85
N PHE A 166 -2.09 -10.19 6.35
CA PHE A 166 -1.54 -11.36 7.03
C PHE A 166 -1.26 -11.11 8.53
N ASP A 167 -1.62 -9.94 9.07
CA ASP A 167 -1.48 -9.65 10.49
C ASP A 167 -2.65 -10.20 11.32
N LEU A 168 -2.63 -11.52 11.49
CA LEU A 168 -3.66 -12.25 12.21
C LEU A 168 -3.77 -11.82 13.68
N GLN A 169 -2.66 -11.44 14.31
CA GLN A 169 -2.64 -10.98 15.70
C GLN A 169 -3.38 -9.64 15.83
N LYS A 170 -3.06 -8.67 14.95
CA LYS A 170 -3.75 -7.38 14.90
C LYS A 170 -5.24 -7.58 14.64
N ALA A 171 -5.59 -8.35 13.61
CA ALA A 171 -6.98 -8.62 13.26
C ALA A 171 -7.77 -9.28 14.39
N THR A 172 -7.21 -10.28 15.06
CA THR A 172 -7.86 -10.97 16.20
C THR A 172 -8.05 -10.02 17.38
N SER A 173 -7.12 -9.11 17.61
CA SER A 173 -7.20 -8.13 18.70
C SER A 173 -8.30 -7.10 18.45
N SER A 174 -8.52 -6.72 17.19
CA SER A 174 -9.57 -5.79 16.78
C SER A 174 -10.99 -6.39 16.78
N LEU A 175 -11.14 -7.71 16.96
CA LEU A 175 -12.46 -8.33 17.06
C LEU A 175 -13.18 -7.96 18.35
N THR A 176 -14.47 -7.68 18.24
CA THR A 176 -15.38 -7.51 19.39
C THR A 176 -15.53 -8.81 20.19
N PRO A 177 -15.97 -8.76 21.46
CA PRO A 177 -16.18 -9.96 22.28
C PRO A 177 -17.13 -10.98 21.65
N GLN A 178 -18.16 -10.51 20.95
CA GLN A 178 -19.11 -11.37 20.24
C GLN A 178 -18.43 -12.09 19.07
N GLU A 179 -17.68 -11.35 18.24
CA GLU A 179 -16.93 -11.89 17.11
C GLU A 179 -15.91 -12.95 17.52
N ARG A 180 -15.20 -12.74 18.64
CA ARG A 180 -14.27 -13.73 19.18
C ARG A 180 -14.95 -15.06 19.51
N GLY A 181 -16.22 -15.04 19.93
CA GLY A 181 -16.99 -16.24 20.26
C GLY A 181 -17.28 -17.14 19.05
N TYR A 182 -17.35 -16.58 17.85
CA TYR A 182 -17.60 -17.32 16.59
C TYR A 182 -16.44 -17.25 15.60
N THR A 183 -15.26 -16.80 16.03
CA THR A 183 -14.05 -16.85 15.20
C THR A 183 -13.25 -18.09 15.56
N LYS A 184 -12.96 -18.94 14.57
CA LYS A 184 -12.14 -20.14 14.76
C LYS A 184 -10.86 -20.01 13.97
N VAL A 185 -9.74 -19.98 14.67
CA VAL A 185 -8.40 -19.96 14.09
C VAL A 185 -7.62 -21.14 14.67
N THR A 186 -7.15 -22.01 13.80
CA THR A 186 -6.32 -23.15 14.15
C THR A 186 -4.84 -22.74 14.23
N LYS A 187 -4.04 -23.53 14.95
CA LYS A 187 -2.58 -23.28 15.03
C LYS A 187 -1.91 -23.30 13.66
N ASP A 188 -2.32 -24.21 12.79
CA ASP A 188 -1.78 -24.31 11.43
C ASP A 188 -2.08 -23.06 10.59
N GLU A 189 -3.25 -22.44 10.77
CA GLU A 189 -3.59 -21.16 10.14
C GLU A 189 -2.73 -20.02 10.69
N VAL A 190 -2.48 -19.99 12.00
CA VAL A 190 -1.58 -18.99 12.61
C VAL A 190 -0.19 -19.08 11.99
N ASP A 191 0.40 -20.27 11.94
CA ASP A 191 1.73 -20.49 11.37
C ASP A 191 1.77 -20.16 9.87
N PHE A 192 0.69 -20.47 9.16
CA PHE A 192 0.54 -20.15 7.74
C PHE A 192 0.49 -18.63 7.48
N TYR A 193 -0.34 -17.89 8.22
CA TYR A 193 -0.41 -16.43 8.12
C TYR A 193 0.91 -15.76 8.49
N ASN A 194 1.56 -16.21 9.57
CA ASN A 194 2.88 -15.72 9.97
C ASN A 194 3.93 -15.92 8.86
N ASN A 195 3.89 -17.04 8.14
CA ASN A 195 4.80 -17.29 7.01
C ASN A 195 4.60 -16.31 5.84
N LEU A 196 3.36 -15.95 5.54
CA LEU A 196 3.03 -14.96 4.50
C LEU A 196 3.40 -13.55 4.95
N LYS A 197 3.08 -13.19 6.21
CA LYS A 197 3.46 -11.91 6.83
C LYS A 197 4.98 -11.72 6.79
N LEU A 198 5.77 -12.71 7.21
CA LEU A 198 7.23 -12.67 7.16
C LEU A 198 7.77 -12.48 5.73
N THR A 199 7.06 -12.97 4.72
CA THR A 199 7.45 -12.76 3.32
C THR A 199 7.23 -11.31 2.91
N ALA A 200 6.09 -10.72 3.30
CA ALA A 200 5.80 -9.31 3.09
C ALA A 200 6.76 -8.39 3.87
N ASP A 201 7.01 -8.69 5.15
CA ASP A 201 7.94 -7.94 6.01
C ASP A 201 9.34 -7.86 5.40
N LYS A 202 9.88 -8.97 4.88
CA LYS A 202 11.20 -8.99 4.22
C LYS A 202 11.31 -8.05 3.03
N ILE A 203 10.19 -7.79 2.34
CA ILE A 203 10.15 -6.85 1.21
C ILE A 203 9.97 -5.43 1.74
N LEU A 204 9.05 -5.22 2.68
CA LEU A 204 8.76 -3.91 3.25
C LEU A 204 9.96 -3.31 4.00
N LEU A 205 10.74 -4.13 4.71
CA LEU A 205 11.96 -3.71 5.42
C LEU A 205 13.06 -3.18 4.50
N LYS A 206 12.98 -3.46 3.19
CA LYS A 206 13.91 -2.88 2.19
C LYS A 206 13.49 -1.49 1.75
N SER A 207 12.28 -1.05 2.09
CA SER A 207 11.82 0.30 1.80
C SER A 207 12.39 1.28 2.81
N GLY A 208 13.11 2.28 2.33
CA GLY A 208 13.57 3.40 3.17
C GLY A 208 12.45 4.34 3.60
N TYR A 209 11.30 4.30 2.94
CA TYR A 209 10.19 5.24 3.18
C TYR A 209 9.61 5.14 4.60
N GLY A 210 9.57 3.92 5.17
CA GLY A 210 9.05 3.70 6.52
C GLY A 210 10.08 3.90 7.65
N ILE A 211 11.31 4.32 7.33
CA ILE A 211 12.41 4.42 8.29
C ILE A 211 12.75 5.90 8.50
N VAL A 212 12.52 6.39 9.72
CA VAL A 212 12.90 7.76 10.13
C VAL A 212 14.15 7.70 10.99
N ASN A 213 15.25 8.28 10.50
CA ASN A 213 16.46 8.45 11.30
C ASN A 213 16.34 9.71 12.17
N LEU A 214 15.92 9.52 13.42
CA LEU A 214 15.77 10.62 14.38
C LEU A 214 17.11 11.36 14.63
N GLY A 215 18.24 10.65 14.59
CA GLY A 215 19.56 11.27 14.76
C GLY A 215 19.87 12.29 13.66
N MET A 216 19.53 11.97 12.41
CA MET A 216 19.64 12.91 11.29
C MET A 216 18.59 14.03 11.38
N LEU A 217 17.35 13.70 11.75
CA LEU A 217 16.25 14.66 11.81
C LEU A 217 16.53 15.78 12.83
N PHE A 218 17.15 15.44 13.96
CA PHE A 218 17.50 16.38 15.03
C PHE A 218 18.98 16.78 15.02
N GLN A 219 19.71 16.47 13.94
CA GLN A 219 21.10 16.88 13.80
C GLN A 219 21.18 18.41 13.73
N GLY A 220 21.89 19.03 14.68
CA GLY A 220 21.99 20.49 14.81
C GLY A 220 21.04 21.12 15.83
N LEU A 221 20.01 20.41 16.31
CA LEU A 221 19.13 20.89 17.39
C LEU A 221 19.71 20.65 18.80
N PHE A 222 20.67 19.73 18.91
CA PHE A 222 21.35 19.38 20.16
C PHE A 222 22.87 19.60 20.07
N GLU A 223 23.32 20.67 19.40
CA GLU A 223 24.70 21.12 19.56
C GLU A 223 24.90 21.48 21.03
N ARG A 224 25.62 20.62 21.77
CA ARG A 224 26.07 20.94 23.12
C ARG A 224 26.97 22.16 23.01
N ASP A 225 26.63 23.24 23.70
CA ASP A 225 27.57 24.32 23.98
C ASP A 225 28.80 23.74 24.68
N VAL A 226 29.86 23.45 23.91
CA VAL A 226 31.13 22.94 24.44
C VAL A 226 31.88 24.03 25.23
N ASN A 227 31.37 25.27 25.25
CA ASN A 227 31.97 26.41 25.93
C ASN A 227 31.35 26.78 27.29
N ALA A 228 30.39 26.00 27.81
CA ALA A 228 29.78 26.27 29.12
C ALA A 228 30.49 25.59 30.30
N VAL A 229 31.80 25.29 30.19
CA VAL A 229 32.62 24.85 31.33
C VAL A 229 33.82 25.78 31.45
N GLY A 230 33.62 26.88 32.17
CA GLY A 230 34.68 27.83 32.49
C GLY A 230 34.17 28.89 33.45
N SER A 231 34.10 28.55 34.75
CA SER A 231 34.27 29.46 35.90
C SER A 231 33.93 28.70 37.19
N HIS A 232 34.94 28.07 37.80
CA HIS A 232 35.14 28.02 39.26
C HIS A 232 36.58 27.61 39.56
#